data_AF-A0A6J1DUH1-F1
#
_entry.id   AF-A0A6J1DUH1-F1
#
_cell.length_a   1.000
_cell.length_b   1.000
_cell.length_c   1.000
_cell.angle_alpha   90.00
_cell.angle_beta   90.00
_cell.angle_gamma   90.00
#
_symmetry.space_group_name_H-M   'P 1'
#
loop_
_entity.id
_entity.type
_entity.pdbx_description
1 polymer ?
#
loop_
_entity_poly.entity_id
_entity_poly.type
_entity_poly.pdbx_seq_one_letter_code
_entity_poly.pdbx_strand_id
1 'polypeptide(L)'
;MVIADCSSSPKTFSTNPSWPSSFEFMVQTDGLGGGAHWKTRKKKKPENVSDERRLENGSENVLLQDPLQVLGPDLLMAILGYVDARSVALSLLVSRSWYAVASSDRLWSSKTRIMREDLCDHAWQFHFNKEAPVYWRDLDPYWQGSRPLMRRYFHPDGSQTADPDDRVWGGHECCFSVVTSFAGDDGKIREHYVRINRWPRMLVSRNEDWSWKLSNQLASYSSIADADKDGGTGPL
;
A
#
# COMPACT_ATOMS: atom_id res chain seq x y z
N MET A 1 -34.23 -18.05 -18.38
CA MET A 1 -35.09 -16.87 -18.62
C MET A 1 -36.03 -16.71 -17.42
N VAL A 2 -35.66 -15.86 -16.47
CA VAL A 2 -36.60 -15.14 -15.58
C VAL A 2 -35.90 -13.81 -15.30
N ILE A 3 -36.50 -12.74 -15.80
CA ILE A 3 -36.13 -11.35 -15.56
C ILE A 3 -36.85 -10.95 -14.28
N ALA A 4 -36.12 -10.45 -13.28
CA ALA A 4 -36.69 -9.75 -12.15
C ALA A 4 -36.22 -8.29 -12.23
N ASP A 5 -37.15 -7.46 -12.69
CA ASP A 5 -37.07 -6.02 -12.74
C ASP A 5 -37.32 -5.46 -11.33
N CYS A 6 -36.41 -4.64 -10.82
CA CYS A 6 -36.62 -3.87 -9.60
C CYS A 6 -36.08 -2.46 -9.81
N SER A 7 -36.94 -1.63 -10.39
CA SER A 7 -36.88 -0.19 -10.34
C SER A 7 -36.95 0.31 -8.91
N SER A 8 -35.90 0.99 -8.43
CA SER A 8 -35.98 1.97 -7.35
C SER A 8 -34.81 2.95 -7.44
N SER A 9 -35.15 4.21 -7.64
CA SER A 9 -34.23 5.35 -7.78
C SER A 9 -33.32 5.54 -6.55
N PRO A 10 -32.09 6.05 -6.74
CA PRO A 10 -31.10 6.13 -5.67
C PRO A 10 -31.39 7.30 -4.72
N LYS A 11 -31.42 7.02 -3.41
CA LYS A 11 -31.28 8.04 -2.37
C LYS A 11 -29.82 8.44 -2.30
N THR A 12 -29.55 9.71 -2.54
CA THR A 12 -28.24 10.35 -2.35
C THR A 12 -27.80 10.23 -0.89
N PHE A 13 -26.74 9.47 -0.64
CA PHE A 13 -26.05 9.48 0.64
C PHE A 13 -24.71 10.20 0.44
N SER A 14 -24.64 11.41 0.97
CA SER A 14 -23.41 12.20 1.06
C SER A 14 -22.58 11.64 2.21
N THR A 15 -21.44 11.03 1.89
CA THR A 15 -20.39 10.75 2.88
C THR A 15 -19.05 11.06 2.23
N ASN A 16 -18.56 12.29 2.46
CA ASN A 16 -17.14 12.61 2.35
C ASN A 16 -16.40 11.92 3.50
N PRO A 17 -15.40 11.07 3.26
CA PRO A 17 -14.39 10.80 4.27
C PRO A 17 -13.31 11.88 4.13
N SER A 18 -13.48 12.99 4.86
CA SER A 18 -12.38 13.92 5.11
C SER A 18 -11.41 13.24 6.09
N TRP A 19 -10.24 12.86 5.61
CA TRP A 19 -9.14 12.51 6.49
C TRP A 19 -8.70 13.78 7.25
N PRO A 20 -8.45 13.70 8.57
CA PRO A 20 -7.90 14.83 9.30
C PRO A 20 -6.47 15.09 8.80
N SER A 21 -6.28 16.26 8.17
CA SER A 21 -4.98 16.86 7.95
C SER A 21 -4.40 17.24 9.31
N SER A 22 -3.73 16.31 10.01
CA SER A 22 -2.73 16.57 11.06
C SER A 22 -2.17 15.24 11.58
N PHE A 23 -1.00 14.85 11.07
CA PHE A 23 -0.07 14.01 11.82
C PHE A 23 0.71 14.94 12.77
N GLU A 24 0.09 15.34 13.88
CA GLU A 24 0.83 15.92 15.00
C GLU A 24 1.19 14.79 15.97
N PHE A 25 2.46 14.40 15.95
CA PHE A 25 3.03 13.63 17.05
C PHE A 25 3.30 14.59 18.22
N MET A 26 2.57 14.38 19.31
CA MET A 26 2.71 15.08 20.58
C MET A 26 4.08 14.76 21.20
N VAL A 27 5.05 15.65 21.03
CA VAL A 27 6.28 15.66 21.83
C VAL A 27 5.98 16.47 23.09
N GLN A 28 5.83 15.77 24.21
CA GLN A 28 5.76 16.38 25.53
C GLN A 28 7.15 16.94 25.89
N THR A 29 7.30 18.27 25.91
CA THR A 29 8.47 18.91 26.53
C THR A 29 8.00 19.67 27.77
N ASP A 30 8.35 19.15 28.95
CA ASP A 30 8.29 19.93 30.18
C ASP A 30 9.35 21.04 30.11
N GLY A 31 8.89 22.27 30.31
CA GLY A 31 9.71 23.47 30.20
C GLY A 31 10.60 23.71 31.41
N LEU A 32 11.60 24.57 31.22
CA LEU A 32 12.05 25.56 32.20
C LEU A 32 12.73 26.71 31.42
N GLY A 33 12.25 27.92 31.66
CA GLY A 33 12.69 29.13 30.99
C GLY A 33 14.06 29.64 31.43
N GLY A 34 14.64 30.49 30.58
CA GLY A 34 15.86 31.22 30.89
C GLY A 34 16.40 31.93 29.66
N GLY A 35 16.02 33.20 29.49
CA GLY A 35 16.55 34.05 28.43
C GLY A 35 18.05 34.29 28.60
N ALA A 36 18.81 34.12 27.52
CA ALA A 36 20.21 34.52 27.45
C ALA A 36 20.53 35.19 26.12
N HIS A 37 20.94 36.44 26.22
CA HIS A 37 21.31 37.35 25.15
C HIS A 37 22.70 36.96 24.60
N TRP A 38 22.78 36.35 23.41
CA TRP A 38 24.05 35.99 22.78
C TRP A 38 24.58 37.15 21.92
N LYS A 39 25.75 37.70 22.29
CA LYS A 39 26.54 38.63 21.49
C LYS A 39 27.41 37.84 20.51
N THR A 40 27.36 38.21 19.23
CA THR A 40 28.14 37.65 18.13
C THR A 40 29.64 37.89 18.31
N ARG A 41 30.40 36.82 18.57
CA ARG A 41 31.87 36.83 18.59
C ARG A 41 32.41 36.33 17.25
N LYS A 42 32.91 37.24 16.42
CA LYS A 42 33.64 36.92 15.17
C LYS A 42 34.83 36.00 15.48
N LYS A 43 34.87 34.80 14.88
CA LYS A 43 36.04 33.91 14.92
C LYS A 43 36.93 34.15 13.69
N LYS A 44 38.21 34.34 13.97
CA LYS A 44 39.33 34.51 13.03
C LYS A 44 39.55 33.25 12.17
N LYS A 45 39.90 33.50 10.91
CA LYS A 45 40.37 32.53 9.92
C LYS A 45 41.79 32.07 10.27
N PRO A 46 42.10 30.76 10.36
CA PRO A 46 43.47 30.28 10.26
C PRO A 46 43.83 30.00 8.80
N GLU A 47 45.06 30.37 8.45
CA GLU A 47 45.68 30.19 7.14
C GLU A 47 46.13 28.73 6.92
N ASN A 48 46.32 28.42 5.64
CA ASN A 48 46.73 27.13 5.09
C ASN A 48 48.04 26.61 5.72
N VAL A 49 48.01 25.34 6.15
CA VAL A 49 49.19 24.50 6.18
C VAL A 49 48.84 23.25 5.39
N SER A 50 49.42 23.17 4.20
CA SER A 50 49.46 22.00 3.35
C SER A 50 50.45 21.01 3.96
N ASP A 51 49.99 19.86 4.41
CA ASP A 51 50.86 18.72 4.68
C ASP A 51 50.33 17.47 4.00
N GLU A 52 51.23 16.90 3.20
CA GLU A 52 51.11 15.75 2.34
C GLU A 52 50.67 14.50 3.12
N ARG A 53 49.42 14.10 2.92
CA ARG A 53 48.99 12.70 3.07
C ARG A 53 47.89 12.39 2.07
N ARG A 54 48.26 12.56 0.80
CA ARG A 54 47.52 12.07 -0.35
C ARG A 54 48.21 10.77 -0.74
N LEU A 55 47.51 9.66 -0.57
CA LEU A 55 47.60 8.35 -1.26
C LEU A 55 47.12 7.29 -0.26
N GLU A 56 46.19 6.44 -0.72
CA GLU A 56 45.54 5.33 0.01
C GLU A 56 44.38 5.70 0.97
N ASN A 57 43.29 6.27 0.42
CA ASN A 57 41.94 6.18 1.04
C ASN A 57 40.79 6.38 0.02
N GLY A 58 41.10 6.28 -1.28
CA GLY A 58 40.18 6.65 -2.36
C GLY A 58 39.17 5.56 -2.76
N SER A 59 39.34 4.32 -2.32
CA SER A 59 38.52 3.19 -2.77
C SER A 59 37.40 2.78 -1.80
N GLU A 60 37.52 3.05 -0.49
CA GLU A 60 36.46 2.70 0.48
C GLU A 60 35.32 3.73 0.55
N ASN A 61 35.54 4.96 0.10
CA ASN A 61 34.56 6.05 0.23
C ASN A 61 33.42 6.02 -0.79
N VAL A 62 33.55 5.26 -1.88
CA VAL A 62 32.55 5.27 -2.96
C VAL A 62 31.28 4.49 -2.57
N LEU A 63 31.39 3.50 -1.68
CA LEU A 63 30.25 2.67 -1.24
C LEU A 63 29.46 3.25 -0.06
N LEU A 64 29.98 4.31 0.59
CA LEU A 64 29.35 4.99 1.73
C LEU A 64 28.63 6.30 1.34
N GLN A 65 28.62 6.63 0.05
CA GLN A 65 28.05 7.87 -0.42
C GLN A 65 26.53 7.78 -0.47
N ASP A 66 25.85 8.74 0.18
CA ASP A 66 24.38 8.81 0.23
C ASP A 66 23.81 8.81 -1.19
N PRO A 67 23.00 7.80 -1.58
CA PRO A 67 22.41 7.70 -2.91
C PRO A 67 21.67 8.97 -3.33
N LEU A 68 21.05 9.67 -2.37
CA LEU A 68 20.36 10.93 -2.64
C LEU A 68 21.32 12.03 -3.10
N GLN A 69 22.55 12.07 -2.59
CA GLN A 69 23.55 13.07 -2.99
C GLN A 69 24.14 12.75 -4.36
N VAL A 70 24.29 11.47 -4.69
CA VAL A 70 24.89 11.02 -5.96
C VAL A 70 23.88 11.09 -7.11
N LEU A 71 22.66 10.59 -6.89
CA LEU A 71 21.63 10.45 -7.91
C LEU A 71 20.69 11.67 -8.00
N GLY A 72 20.57 12.41 -6.89
CA GLY A 72 19.61 13.49 -6.76
C GLY A 72 18.17 13.01 -6.49
N PRO A 73 17.25 13.95 -6.17
CA PRO A 73 15.89 13.63 -5.72
C PRO A 73 15.03 12.92 -6.76
N ASP A 74 15.12 13.30 -8.04
CA ASP A 74 14.25 12.78 -9.10
C ASP A 74 14.55 11.31 -9.41
N LEU A 75 15.85 10.95 -9.48
CA LEU A 75 16.27 9.56 -9.68
C LEU A 75 15.98 8.72 -8.45
N LEU A 76 16.20 9.24 -7.23
CA LEU A 76 15.79 8.53 -6.01
C LEU A 76 14.28 8.29 -6.00
N MET A 77 13.47 9.28 -6.37
CA MET A 77 12.01 9.11 -6.48
C MET A 77 11.64 8.05 -7.51
N ALA A 78 12.31 8.01 -8.67
CA ALA A 78 12.09 6.97 -9.66
C ALA A 78 12.40 5.57 -9.11
N ILE A 79 13.52 5.41 -8.38
CA ILE A 79 13.90 4.15 -7.73
C ILE A 79 12.89 3.74 -6.67
N LEU A 80 12.56 4.65 -5.74
CA LEU A 80 11.54 4.41 -4.72
C LEU A 80 10.17 4.13 -5.34
N GLY A 81 9.92 4.56 -6.58
CA GLY A 81 8.74 4.21 -7.36
C GLY A 81 8.59 2.71 -7.63
N TYR A 82 9.70 2.00 -7.83
CA TYR A 82 9.73 0.55 -8.06
C TYR A 82 9.77 -0.27 -6.76
N VAL A 83 10.14 0.36 -5.66
CA VAL A 83 10.18 -0.27 -4.34
C VAL A 83 8.77 -0.39 -3.76
N ASP A 84 8.54 -1.47 -3.00
CA ASP A 84 7.26 -1.74 -2.34
C ASP A 84 6.87 -0.65 -1.33
N ALA A 85 5.59 -0.64 -0.95
CA ALA A 85 5.03 0.41 -0.10
C ALA A 85 5.69 0.47 1.29
N ARG A 86 6.04 -0.68 1.87
CA ARG A 86 6.66 -0.75 3.19
C ARG A 86 8.10 -0.26 3.14
N SER A 87 8.89 -0.67 2.16
CA SER A 87 10.28 -0.22 2.04
C SER A 87 10.36 1.29 1.79
N VAL A 88 9.38 1.88 1.10
CA VAL A 88 9.25 3.34 1.03
C VAL A 88 8.81 3.96 2.35
N ALA A 89 7.94 3.31 3.12
CA ALA A 89 7.63 3.75 4.49
C ALA A 89 8.88 3.78 5.36
N LEU A 90 9.71 2.74 5.30
CA LEU A 90 10.97 2.65 6.05
C LEU A 90 11.97 3.72 5.58
N SER A 91 11.94 4.08 4.30
CA SER A 91 12.77 5.16 3.74
C SER A 91 12.48 6.53 4.39
N LEU A 92 11.27 6.74 4.94
CA LEU A 92 10.94 7.95 5.71
C LEU A 92 11.81 8.10 6.97
N LEU A 93 12.33 6.99 7.51
CA LEU A 93 13.07 6.94 8.77
C LEU A 93 14.59 7.07 8.58
N VAL A 94 15.08 7.06 7.34
CA VAL A 94 16.52 7.07 7.03
C VAL A 94 17.17 8.41 7.38
N SER A 95 16.60 9.51 6.90
CA SER A 95 17.10 10.87 7.17
C SER A 95 16.05 11.92 6.78
N ARG A 96 16.27 13.19 7.18
CA ARG A 96 15.39 14.30 6.78
C ARG A 96 15.31 14.49 5.26
N SER A 97 16.43 14.30 4.55
CA SER A 97 16.49 14.46 3.11
C SER A 97 15.76 13.32 2.38
N TRP A 98 15.91 12.09 2.88
CA TRP A 98 15.15 10.94 2.39
C TRP A 98 13.65 11.09 2.67
N TYR A 99 13.28 11.56 3.87
CA TYR A 99 11.89 11.88 4.20
C TYR A 99 11.27 12.85 3.19
N ALA A 100 11.98 13.91 2.79
CA ALA A 100 11.47 14.90 1.83
C ALA A 100 11.11 14.27 0.46
N VAL A 101 11.81 13.22 0.05
CA VAL A 101 11.51 12.48 -1.20
C VAL A 101 10.45 11.40 -0.95
N ALA A 102 10.64 10.57 0.07
CA ALA A 102 9.80 9.42 0.37
C ALA A 102 8.40 9.80 0.88
N SER A 103 8.19 11.00 1.43
CA SER A 103 6.86 11.51 1.82
C SER A 103 6.06 12.09 0.65
N SER A 104 6.59 12.07 -0.57
CA SER A 104 5.90 12.59 -1.75
C SER A 104 4.62 11.81 -2.06
N ASP A 105 3.48 12.50 -2.13
CA ASP A 105 2.18 11.92 -2.52
C ASP A 105 2.23 11.19 -3.86
N ARG A 106 3.13 11.60 -4.77
CA ARG A 106 3.32 10.95 -6.08
C ARG A 106 3.79 9.50 -5.94
N LEU A 107 4.59 9.19 -4.91
CA LEU A 107 5.02 7.82 -4.59
C LEU A 107 3.87 7.02 -3.98
N TRP A 108 3.13 7.63 -3.05
CA TRP A 108 2.07 6.95 -2.31
C TRP A 108 0.81 6.72 -3.15
N SER A 109 0.54 7.58 -4.13
CA SER A 109 -0.61 7.46 -5.04
C SER A 109 -0.58 6.18 -5.87
N SER A 110 0.61 5.69 -6.27
CA SER A 110 0.72 4.41 -6.97
C SER A 110 0.70 3.22 -6.02
N LYS A 111 1.26 3.36 -4.81
CA LYS A 111 1.39 2.29 -3.81
C LYS A 111 0.10 1.91 -3.08
N THR A 112 -0.82 2.86 -3.01
CA THR A 112 -2.17 2.64 -2.45
C THR A 112 -3.14 2.06 -3.47
N ARG A 113 -2.74 2.01 -4.74
CA ARG A 113 -3.56 1.52 -5.85
C ARG A 113 -3.17 0.10 -6.19
N ILE A 114 -4.11 -0.84 -6.06
CA ILE A 114 -3.84 -2.24 -6.40
C ILE A 114 -3.78 -2.41 -7.92
N MET A 115 -2.79 -3.16 -8.38
CA MET A 115 -2.65 -3.55 -9.78
C MET A 115 -2.96 -5.03 -9.98
N ARG A 116 -3.04 -5.46 -11.25
CA ARG A 116 -3.25 -6.88 -11.56
C ARG A 116 -2.12 -7.73 -10.99
N GLU A 117 -0.91 -7.22 -11.09
CA GLU A 117 0.31 -7.87 -10.63
C GLU A 117 0.25 -8.09 -9.12
N ASP A 118 -0.18 -7.09 -8.35
CA ASP A 118 -0.42 -7.24 -6.91
C ASP A 118 -1.48 -8.32 -6.61
N LEU A 119 -2.56 -8.40 -7.39
CA LEU A 119 -3.56 -9.45 -7.18
C LEU A 119 -2.98 -10.85 -7.39
N CYS A 120 -2.17 -11.03 -8.44
CA CYS A 120 -1.61 -12.32 -8.84
C CYS A 120 -0.44 -12.77 -7.95
N ASP A 121 0.25 -11.82 -7.32
CA ASP A 121 1.40 -12.09 -6.48
C ASP A 121 1.03 -12.78 -5.16
N HIS A 122 -0.22 -12.66 -4.71
CA HIS A 122 -0.67 -13.18 -3.42
C HIS A 122 -1.66 -14.32 -3.56
N ALA A 123 -1.58 -15.27 -2.63
CA ALA A 123 -2.77 -16.04 -2.26
C ALA A 123 -3.73 -15.16 -1.43
N TRP A 124 -5.03 -15.35 -1.60
CA TRP A 124 -6.05 -14.57 -0.90
C TRP A 124 -6.94 -15.46 -0.05
N GLN A 125 -7.07 -15.14 1.23
CA GLN A 125 -8.07 -15.74 2.07
C GLN A 125 -9.43 -15.12 1.79
N PHE A 126 -10.43 -15.96 1.52
CA PHE A 126 -11.79 -15.55 1.17
C PHE A 126 -12.77 -15.97 2.27
N HIS A 127 -13.71 -15.09 2.59
CA HIS A 127 -14.87 -15.44 3.39
C HIS A 127 -16.09 -14.57 3.01
N PHE A 128 -17.28 -15.08 3.31
CA PHE A 128 -18.52 -14.32 3.24
C PHE A 128 -18.69 -13.44 4.48
N ASN A 129 -19.24 -12.26 4.27
CA ASN A 129 -19.63 -11.34 5.33
C ASN A 129 -20.98 -11.73 5.91
N LYS A 130 -21.34 -11.13 7.06
CA LYS A 130 -22.58 -11.44 7.78
C LYS A 130 -23.84 -11.23 6.93
N GLU A 131 -23.80 -10.28 6.00
CA GLU A 131 -24.89 -9.94 5.09
C GLU A 131 -25.10 -10.97 3.96
N ALA A 132 -24.18 -11.92 3.78
CA ALA A 132 -24.34 -12.98 2.80
C ALA A 132 -25.50 -13.91 3.20
N PRO A 133 -26.23 -14.48 2.20
CA PRO A 133 -27.27 -15.47 2.45
C PRO A 133 -26.78 -16.60 3.35
N VAL A 134 -27.65 -17.06 4.26
CA VAL A 134 -27.33 -18.09 5.26
C VAL A 134 -26.71 -19.34 4.62
N TYR A 135 -27.29 -19.80 3.50
CA TYR A 135 -26.76 -20.93 2.73
C TYR A 135 -25.26 -20.83 2.43
N TRP A 136 -24.78 -19.66 2.01
CA TRP A 136 -23.37 -19.46 1.70
C TRP A 136 -22.50 -19.40 2.94
N ARG A 137 -23.01 -18.79 4.03
CA ARG A 137 -22.31 -18.75 5.32
C ARG A 137 -22.18 -20.12 5.95
N ASP A 138 -23.18 -20.98 5.80
CA ASP A 138 -23.15 -22.35 6.33
C ASP A 138 -22.10 -23.23 5.62
N LEU A 139 -21.72 -22.88 4.39
CA LEU A 139 -20.65 -23.55 3.64
C LEU A 139 -19.26 -22.95 3.91
N ASP A 140 -19.19 -21.80 4.58
CA ASP A 140 -17.96 -21.05 4.79
C ASP A 140 -17.26 -21.49 6.09
N PRO A 141 -16.03 -22.05 6.00
CA PRO A 141 -15.24 -22.44 7.17
C PRO A 141 -15.05 -21.32 8.21
N TYR A 142 -15.02 -20.04 7.77
CA TYR A 142 -14.90 -18.89 8.67
C TYR A 142 -16.04 -18.84 9.69
N TRP A 143 -17.27 -19.07 9.24
CA TRP A 143 -18.46 -19.04 10.10
C TRP A 143 -18.62 -20.31 10.93
N GLN A 144 -18.05 -21.42 10.47
CA GLN A 144 -17.98 -22.67 11.23
C GLN A 144 -16.88 -22.65 12.30
N GLY A 145 -15.98 -21.65 12.28
CA GLY A 145 -14.79 -21.62 13.11
C GLY A 145 -13.78 -22.73 12.77
N SER A 146 -13.88 -23.29 11.56
CA SER A 146 -13.04 -24.38 11.10
C SER A 146 -11.86 -23.87 10.27
N ARG A 147 -10.79 -24.68 10.19
CA ARG A 147 -9.63 -24.44 9.33
C ARG A 147 -9.42 -25.67 8.42
N PRO A 148 -8.83 -25.50 7.22
CA PRO A 148 -8.34 -24.24 6.64
C PRO A 148 -9.46 -23.30 6.16
N LEU A 149 -9.18 -22.00 6.10
CA LEU A 149 -10.07 -21.02 5.49
C LEU A 149 -9.91 -21.08 3.95
N MET A 150 -10.96 -20.70 3.22
CA MET A 150 -10.98 -20.78 1.75
C MET A 150 -9.93 -19.86 1.14
N ARG A 151 -9.21 -20.34 0.12
CA ARG A 151 -8.21 -19.56 -0.62
C ARG A 151 -8.63 -19.31 -2.05
N ARG A 152 -8.20 -18.16 -2.57
CA ARG A 152 -8.42 -17.71 -3.95
C ARG A 152 -7.09 -17.30 -4.55
N TYR A 153 -6.90 -17.65 -5.81
CA TYR A 153 -5.68 -17.40 -6.56
C TYR A 153 -6.05 -16.63 -7.81
N PHE A 154 -5.46 -15.45 -7.99
CA PHE A 154 -5.64 -14.64 -9.18
C PHE A 154 -4.49 -14.94 -10.15
N HIS A 155 -4.81 -15.09 -11.42
CA HIS A 155 -3.83 -15.46 -12.44
C HIS A 155 -3.61 -14.32 -13.45
N PRO A 156 -2.41 -14.22 -14.05
CA PRO A 156 -2.09 -13.17 -15.02
C PRO A 156 -3.01 -13.14 -16.25
N ASP A 157 -3.60 -14.27 -16.62
CA ASP A 157 -4.56 -14.39 -17.73
C ASP A 157 -5.94 -13.80 -17.40
N GLY A 158 -6.15 -13.31 -16.18
CA GLY A 158 -7.40 -12.74 -15.70
C GLY A 158 -8.35 -13.78 -15.11
N SER A 159 -7.96 -15.05 -15.02
CA SER A 159 -8.72 -16.09 -14.35
C SER A 159 -8.51 -16.07 -12.83
N GLN A 160 -9.46 -16.62 -12.10
CA GLN A 160 -9.35 -16.87 -10.66
C GLN A 160 -9.66 -18.34 -10.39
N THR A 161 -8.91 -18.96 -9.48
CA THR A 161 -9.15 -20.33 -9.01
C THR A 161 -9.24 -20.41 -7.49
N ALA A 162 -9.59 -21.58 -6.97
CA ALA A 162 -9.67 -21.89 -5.55
C ALA A 162 -9.00 -23.24 -5.24
N ASP A 163 -8.95 -23.60 -3.96
CA ASP A 163 -8.50 -24.91 -3.52
C ASP A 163 -9.41 -26.04 -4.09
N PRO A 164 -8.86 -27.24 -4.40
CA PRO A 164 -9.63 -28.34 -4.99
C PRO A 164 -10.83 -28.82 -4.16
N ASP A 165 -10.72 -28.75 -2.83
CA ASP A 165 -11.75 -29.18 -1.88
C ASP A 165 -12.76 -28.08 -1.53
N ASP A 166 -12.67 -26.92 -2.20
CA ASP A 166 -13.56 -25.79 -1.95
C ASP A 166 -14.98 -26.07 -2.47
N ARG A 167 -15.87 -26.41 -1.53
CA ARG A 167 -17.29 -26.69 -1.79
C ARG A 167 -18.08 -25.48 -2.25
N VAL A 168 -17.65 -24.26 -1.90
CA VAL A 168 -18.28 -23.01 -2.36
C VAL A 168 -17.87 -22.73 -3.80
N TRP A 169 -16.63 -23.04 -4.17
CA TRP A 169 -16.13 -22.84 -5.53
C TRP A 169 -16.82 -23.74 -6.55
N GLY A 170 -17.02 -25.02 -6.21
CA GLY A 170 -17.83 -25.95 -7.01
C GLY A 170 -17.36 -26.14 -8.47
N GLY A 171 -16.10 -25.81 -8.77
CA GLY A 171 -15.52 -25.89 -10.12
C GLY A 171 -15.95 -24.78 -11.08
N HIS A 172 -16.51 -23.68 -10.57
CA HIS A 172 -16.91 -22.55 -11.41
C HIS A 172 -15.71 -21.82 -12.01
N GLU A 173 -15.80 -21.46 -13.29
CA GLU A 173 -14.87 -20.51 -13.90
C GLU A 173 -15.13 -19.10 -13.36
N CYS A 174 -14.04 -18.37 -13.10
CA CYS A 174 -14.11 -17.01 -12.59
C CYS A 174 -13.08 -16.13 -13.27
N CYS A 175 -13.48 -14.92 -13.62
CA CYS A 175 -12.61 -13.92 -14.21
C CYS A 175 -12.63 -12.64 -13.38
N PHE A 176 -11.52 -11.91 -13.40
CA PHE A 176 -11.39 -10.63 -12.73
C PHE A 176 -10.80 -9.54 -13.62
N SER A 177 -11.03 -8.29 -13.22
CA SER A 177 -10.37 -7.13 -13.81
C SER A 177 -10.25 -6.01 -12.78
N VAL A 178 -9.20 -5.19 -12.91
CA VAL A 178 -9.03 -3.97 -12.13
C VAL A 178 -9.63 -2.82 -12.93
N VAL A 179 -10.60 -2.11 -12.36
CA VAL A 179 -11.27 -0.98 -13.00
C VAL A 179 -10.77 0.31 -12.36
N THR A 180 -10.21 1.21 -13.19
CA THR A 180 -9.83 2.56 -12.77
C THR A 180 -10.47 3.57 -13.71
N SER A 181 -11.21 4.53 -13.16
CA SER A 181 -11.79 5.64 -13.91
C SER A 181 -11.25 6.97 -13.40
N PHE A 182 -11.12 7.95 -14.29
CA PHE A 182 -10.57 9.27 -13.99
C PHE A 182 -11.64 10.35 -14.13
N ALA A 183 -11.56 11.39 -13.31
CA ALA A 183 -12.33 12.61 -13.39
C ALA A 183 -11.64 13.55 -14.36
N GLY A 184 -12.40 14.08 -15.32
CA GLY A 184 -12.07 15.28 -16.09
C GLY A 184 -10.64 15.32 -16.64
N ASP A 185 -10.18 16.55 -16.89
CA ASP A 185 -8.83 16.82 -17.37
C ASP A 185 -7.79 16.86 -16.23
N ASP A 186 -8.24 16.85 -14.97
CA ASP A 186 -7.39 16.93 -13.78
C ASP A 186 -6.76 15.58 -13.37
N GLY A 187 -7.11 14.49 -14.08
CA GLY A 187 -6.47 13.18 -13.94
C GLY A 187 -6.69 12.52 -12.58
N LYS A 188 -7.63 13.04 -11.77
CA LYS A 188 -7.95 12.46 -10.46
C LYS A 188 -8.73 11.18 -10.62
N ILE A 189 -8.44 10.17 -9.81
CA ILE A 189 -9.17 8.90 -9.85
C ILE A 189 -10.57 9.10 -9.26
N ARG A 190 -11.61 8.73 -10.01
CA ARG A 190 -13.01 8.71 -9.54
C ARG A 190 -13.36 7.40 -8.87
N GLU A 191 -13.03 6.30 -9.54
CA GLU A 191 -13.31 4.96 -9.05
C GLU A 191 -12.08 4.09 -9.28
N HIS A 192 -11.73 3.29 -8.28
CA HIS A 192 -10.72 2.25 -8.39
C HIS A 192 -11.19 1.04 -7.58
N TYR A 193 -11.47 -0.06 -8.26
CA TYR A 193 -12.03 -1.27 -7.64
C TYR A 193 -11.69 -2.52 -8.45
N VAL A 194 -11.82 -3.69 -7.81
CA VAL A 194 -11.69 -4.98 -8.48
C VAL A 194 -13.08 -5.50 -8.84
N ARG A 195 -13.26 -5.91 -10.10
CA ARG A 195 -14.45 -6.61 -10.57
C ARG A 195 -14.13 -8.10 -10.63
N ILE A 196 -14.94 -8.91 -9.96
CA ILE A 196 -14.88 -10.38 -10.03
C ILE A 196 -16.21 -10.86 -10.58
N ASN A 197 -16.22 -11.48 -11.76
CA ASN A 197 -17.43 -11.84 -12.50
C ASN A 197 -18.49 -10.70 -12.48
N ARG A 198 -19.73 -11.02 -12.07
CA ARG A 198 -20.84 -10.07 -11.91
C ARG A 198 -21.11 -9.71 -10.44
N TRP A 199 -20.16 -9.98 -9.54
CA TRP A 199 -20.30 -9.61 -8.13
C TRP A 199 -20.32 -8.09 -7.94
N PRO A 200 -20.89 -7.60 -6.82
CA PRO A 200 -20.74 -6.20 -6.43
C PRO A 200 -19.27 -5.79 -6.40
N ARG A 201 -19.01 -4.51 -6.69
CA ARG A 201 -17.65 -3.95 -6.78
C ARG A 201 -16.85 -4.28 -5.53
N MET A 202 -15.65 -4.83 -5.69
CA MET A 202 -14.75 -5.10 -4.58
C MET A 202 -13.90 -3.86 -4.32
N LEU A 203 -14.17 -3.19 -3.20
CA LEU A 203 -13.38 -2.03 -2.77
C LEU A 203 -12.04 -2.51 -2.24
N VAL A 204 -11.00 -1.74 -2.55
CA VAL A 204 -9.61 -2.05 -2.25
C VAL A 204 -9.15 -1.17 -1.09
N SER A 205 -8.47 -1.77 -0.11
CA SER A 205 -7.79 -1.05 0.96
C SER A 205 -6.52 -1.76 1.40
N ARG A 206 -5.58 -1.03 1.99
CA ARG A 206 -4.45 -1.60 2.76
C ARG A 206 -4.83 -1.60 4.25
N ASN A 207 -4.45 -2.65 4.96
CA ASN A 207 -4.49 -2.73 6.42
C ASN A 207 -3.21 -2.11 7.02
N GLU A 208 -3.17 -1.93 8.35
CA GLU A 208 -2.02 -1.34 9.06
C GLU A 208 -0.73 -2.18 8.96
N ASP A 209 -0.89 -3.50 8.85
CA ASP A 209 0.19 -4.46 8.60
C ASP A 209 0.65 -4.49 7.13
N TRP A 210 0.15 -3.54 6.32
CA TRP A 210 0.33 -3.47 4.88
C TRP A 210 -0.30 -4.62 4.11
N SER A 211 -1.09 -5.51 4.69
CA SER A 211 -1.83 -6.50 3.89
C SER A 211 -2.89 -5.81 3.03
N TRP A 212 -3.19 -6.38 1.87
CA TRP A 212 -4.31 -5.95 1.04
C TRP A 212 -5.62 -6.55 1.51
N LYS A 213 -6.69 -5.77 1.36
CA LYS A 213 -8.07 -6.21 1.55
C LYS A 213 -8.92 -5.81 0.36
N LEU A 214 -9.68 -6.78 -0.16
CA LEU A 214 -10.77 -6.53 -1.10
C LEU A 214 -12.08 -6.83 -0.39
N SER A 215 -13.02 -5.90 -0.35
CA SER A 215 -14.30 -6.18 0.31
C SER A 215 -15.48 -5.49 -0.34
N ASN A 216 -16.63 -6.11 -0.23
CA ASN A 216 -17.92 -5.50 -0.49
C ASN A 216 -18.88 -5.90 0.63
N GLN A 217 -20.18 -5.67 0.47
CA GLN A 217 -21.16 -6.03 1.49
C GLN A 217 -21.28 -7.55 1.71
N LEU A 218 -21.01 -8.36 0.68
CA LEU A 218 -21.24 -9.81 0.70
C LEU A 218 -20.00 -10.63 1.06
N ALA A 219 -18.81 -10.20 0.66
CA ALA A 219 -17.60 -10.99 0.83
C ALA A 219 -16.36 -10.12 1.03
N SER A 220 -15.34 -10.75 1.62
CA SER A 220 -14.04 -10.16 1.88
C SER A 220 -12.93 -11.11 1.44
N TYR A 221 -11.86 -10.52 0.92
CA TYR A 221 -10.60 -11.16 0.59
C TYR A 221 -9.50 -10.43 1.37
N SER A 222 -8.62 -11.19 1.99
CA SER A 222 -7.42 -10.67 2.66
C SER A 222 -6.20 -11.32 2.04
N SER A 223 -5.21 -10.54 1.64
CA SER A 223 -3.95 -11.11 1.12
C SER A 223 -3.26 -11.90 2.21
N ILE A 224 -2.79 -13.09 1.87
CA ILE A 224 -2.01 -13.94 2.76
C ILE A 224 -0.55 -13.50 2.70
N ALA A 225 0.13 -13.58 3.84
CA ALA A 225 1.57 -13.36 3.92
C ALA A 225 2.28 -14.46 3.14
N ASP A 226 2.83 -14.10 1.99
CA ASP A 226 3.69 -14.97 1.19
C ASP A 226 5.15 -14.58 1.46
N ALA A 227 5.58 -14.64 2.73
CA ALA A 227 6.91 -14.23 3.17
C ALA A 227 8.08 -14.95 2.46
N ASP A 228 7.79 -16.10 1.84
CA ASP A 228 8.76 -16.95 1.13
C ASP A 228 8.87 -16.64 -0.38
N LYS A 229 8.05 -15.74 -0.94
CA LYS A 229 8.15 -15.35 -2.36
C LYS A 229 9.19 -14.23 -2.52
N ASP A 230 10.28 -14.54 -3.22
CA ASP A 230 11.26 -13.54 -3.63
C ASP A 230 10.59 -12.42 -4.44
N GLY A 231 10.62 -11.20 -3.92
CA GLY A 231 10.01 -10.03 -4.55
C GLY A 231 8.50 -9.88 -4.35
N GLY A 232 7.89 -10.68 -3.48
CA GLY A 232 6.46 -10.56 -3.16
C GLY A 232 6.15 -9.24 -2.44
N THR A 233 5.01 -8.62 -2.75
CA THR A 233 4.52 -7.39 -2.08
C THR A 233 3.56 -7.70 -0.92
N GLY A 234 3.54 -8.98 -0.50
CA GLY A 234 2.70 -9.51 0.56
C GLY A 234 3.10 -9.12 1.97
N PRO A 235 2.17 -9.24 2.93
CA PRO A 235 2.48 -9.05 4.34
C PRO A 235 3.53 -10.08 4.80
N LEU A 236 4.30 -9.76 5.84
CA LEU A 236 5.20 -10.73 6.49
C LEU A 236 4.43 -11.60 7.48
#